data_AF-A0A9X0H065-F1
#
_entry.id   AF-A0A9X0H065-F1
#
_cell.length_a   1.000
_cell.length_b   1.000
_cell.length_c   1.000
_cell.angle_alpha   90.00
_cell.angle_beta   90.00
_cell.angle_gamma   90.00
#
_symmetry.space_group_name_H-M   'P 1'
#
loop_
_entity.id
_entity.type
_entity.pdbx_description
1 polymer ?
#
loop_
_entity_poly.entity_id
_entity_poly.type
_entity_poly.pdbx_seq_one_letter_code
_entity_poly.pdbx_strand_id
1 'polypeptide(L)' 'MNRVSLRFQQQIRRASDATLLCEGQFLVACVRADSFKPRAIPEALRAAFADQGGAGIHSEQEIKRGS' A
#
# COMPACT_ATOMS: atom_id res chain seq x y z
N MET A 1 -19.91 3.99 -10.22
CA MET A 1 -18.85 5.03 -10.12
C MET A 1 -17.51 4.33 -9.99
N ASN A 2 -16.66 4.35 -11.01
CA ASN A 2 -15.39 3.61 -10.97
C ASN A 2 -14.44 4.29 -9.97
N ARG A 3 -13.94 3.54 -8.98
CA ARG A 3 -12.99 4.10 -8.00
C ARG A 3 -11.67 4.43 -8.70
N VAL A 4 -11.23 5.68 -8.50
CA VAL A 4 -9.96 6.20 -9.01
C VAL A 4 -8.90 6.30 -7.92
N SER A 5 -9.24 6.01 -6.66
CA SER A 5 -8.32 6.07 -5.54
C SER A 5 -8.56 4.92 -4.54
N LEU A 6 -7.50 4.59 -3.81
CA LEU A 6 -7.47 3.61 -2.72
C LEU A 6 -7.02 4.30 -1.44
N ARG A 7 -7.61 3.90 -0.31
CA ARG A 7 -7.12 4.32 1.01
C ARG A 7 -6.40 3.16 1.68
N PHE A 8 -5.13 3.38 2.01
CA PHE A 8 -4.30 2.44 2.73
C PHE A 8 -4.22 2.84 4.21
N GLN A 9 -4.27 1.85 5.08
CA GLN A 9 -3.91 1.97 6.49
C GLN A 9 -2.72 1.06 6.72
N GLN A 10 -1.59 1.62 7.16
CA GLN A 10 -0.36 0.87 7.36
C GLN A 10 0.09 1.02 8.80
N GLN A 11 0.50 -0.09 9.39
CA GLN A 11 1.07 -0.15 10.73
C GLN A 11 2.50 -0.68 10.64
N ILE A 12 3.42 0.04 11.26
CA ILE A 12 4.80 -0.40 11.43
C ILE A 12 4.92 -0.93 12.83
N ARG A 13 5.26 -2.22 12.94
CA ARG A 13 5.39 -2.93 14.22
C ARG A 13 6.80 -3.41 14.40
N ARG A 14 7.30 -3.35 15.63
CA ARG A 14 8.58 -3.96 16.01
C ARG A 14 8.44 -5.48 15.91
N ALA A 15 9.37 -6.14 15.24
CA ALA A 15 9.28 -7.59 14.99
C ALA A 15 9.34 -8.44 16.26
N SER A 16 10.08 -8.01 17.28
CA SER A 16 10.32 -8.80 18.50
C SER A 16 9.07 -8.98 19.38
N ASP A 17 8.15 -8.02 19.37
CA ASP A 17 7.04 -7.95 20.32
C ASP A 17 5.74 -7.38 19.71
N ALA A 18 5.72 -7.18 18.39
CA ALA A 18 4.60 -6.60 17.64
C ALA A 18 4.16 -5.19 18.13
N THR A 19 4.98 -4.49 18.92
CA THR A 19 4.70 -3.14 19.40
C THR A 19 4.50 -2.21 18.21
N LEU A 20 3.37 -1.50 18.18
CA LEU A 20 3.11 -0.48 17.16
C LEU A 20 4.07 0.69 17.35
N LEU A 21 4.89 0.95 16.34
CA LEU A 21 5.84 2.05 16.30
C LEU A 21 5.28 3.27 15.58
N CYS A 22 4.49 3.03 14.53
CA CYS A 22 3.89 4.07 13.71
C CYS A 22 2.65 3.54 13.00
N GLU A 23 1.66 4.41 12.79
CA GLU A 23 0.52 4.16 11.92
C GLU A 23 0.37 5.31 10.93
N GLY A 24 0.06 4.98 9.67
CA GLY A 24 -0.15 5.94 8.61
C GLY A 24 -1.41 5.64 7.80
N GLN A 25 -2.10 6.70 7.35
CA GLN A 25 -3.23 6.62 6.45
C GLN A 25 -2.92 7.39 5.16
N PHE A 26 -3.07 6.72 4.02
CA PHE A 26 -2.69 7.28 2.71
C PHE A 26 -3.85 7.17 1.73
N LEU A 27 -4.18 8.26 1.06
CA LEU A 27 -5.08 8.25 -0.10
C LEU A 27 -4.22 8.28 -1.38
N VAL A 28 -4.29 7.21 -2.17
CA VAL A 28 -3.48 7.05 -3.39
C VAL A 28 -4.39 7.04 -4.61
N ALA A 29 -4.11 7.91 -5.58
CA ALA A 29 -4.86 7.99 -6.83
C ALA A 29 -4.23 7.12 -7.94
N CYS A 30 -5.08 6.54 -8.78
CA CYS A 30 -4.68 5.88 -10.02
C CYS A 30 -4.79 6.88 -11.17
N VAL A 31 -3.66 7.13 -11.83
CA VAL A 31 -3.56 8.06 -12.94
C VAL A 31 -2.92 7.40 -14.15
N ARG A 32 -3.11 8.01 -15.32
CA ARG A 32 -2.36 7.62 -16.51
C ARG A 32 -0.91 8.09 -16.38
N ALA A 33 0.05 7.24 -16.76
CA ALA A 33 1.48 7.52 -16.62
C ALA A 33 1.97 8.64 -17.54
N ASP A 34 1.33 8.80 -18.70
CA ASP A 34 1.68 9.80 -19.71
C ASP A 34 1.12 11.20 -19.40
N SER A 35 -0.06 11.27 -18.79
CA SER A 35 -0.82 12.52 -18.69
C SER A 35 -1.23 12.91 -17.28
N PHE A 36 -0.96 12.08 -16.28
CA PHE A 36 -1.42 12.21 -14.89
C PHE A 36 -2.94 12.42 -14.73
N LYS A 37 -3.72 12.09 -15.76
CA LYS A 37 -5.18 12.21 -15.70
C LYS A 37 -5.73 11.04 -14.88
N PRO A 38 -6.76 11.26 -14.04
CA PRO A 38 -7.40 10.20 -13.28
C PRO A 38 -7.89 9.08 -14.20
N ARG A 39 -7.71 7.85 -13.75
CA ARG A 39 -8.28 6.65 -14.39
C ARG A 39 -8.86 5.72 -13.35
N ALA A 40 -9.79 4.87 -13.78
CA ALA A 40 -10.27 3.78 -12.96
C ALA A 40 -9.09 2.84 -12.59
N ILE A 41 -9.11 2.34 -11.37
CA ILE A 41 -8.18 1.30 -10.92
C ILE A 41 -8.38 0.05 -11.81
N PRO A 42 -7.31 -0.50 -12.40
CA PRO A 42 -7.38 -1.74 -13.17
C PRO A 42 -8.01 -2.89 -12.39
N GLU A 43 -8.84 -3.69 -13.04
CA GLU A 43 -9.56 -4.78 -12.40
C GLU A 43 -8.64 -5.81 -11.74
N ALA A 44 -7.54 -6.17 -12.40
CA ALA A 44 -6.55 -7.09 -11.84
C ALA A 44 -5.96 -6.59 -10.51
N LEU A 45 -5.69 -5.28 -10.39
CA LEU A 45 -5.21 -4.69 -9.14
C LEU A 45 -6.30 -4.67 -8.07
N ARG A 46 -7.54 -4.34 -8.46
CA ARG A 46 -8.69 -4.38 -7.55
C ARG A 46 -8.92 -5.79 -6.98
N ALA A 47 -8.82 -6.81 -7.83
CA ALA A 47 -8.95 -8.21 -7.44
C ALA A 47 -7.81 -8.63 -6.50
N ALA A 48 -6.56 -8.27 -6.83
CA ALA A 48 -5.41 -8.57 -5.98
C ALA A 48 -5.55 -7.98 -4.56
N PHE A 49 -5.99 -6.72 -4.43
CA PHE A 49 -6.18 -6.13 -3.10
C PHE A 49 -7.35 -6.73 -2.31
N ALA A 50 -8.37 -7.27 -2.99
CA ALA A 50 -9.48 -7.95 -2.34
C ALA A 50 -9.08 -9.33 -1.80
N ASP A 51 -8.16 -10.02 -2.49
CA ASP A 51 -7.69 -11.37 -2.15
C ASP A 51 -6.69 -11.37 -0.97
N GLN A 52 -5.88 -10.32 -0.83
CA GLN A 52 -4.74 -10.27 0.10
C GLN A 52 -5.08 -9.96 1.58
N GLY A 53 -6.35 -9.99 2.00
CA GLY A 53 -6.73 -9.94 3.43
C GLY A 53 -6.20 -8.74 4.26
N GLY A 54 -5.76 -7.66 3.62
CA GLY A 54 -5.30 -6.42 4.26
C GLY A 54 -3.85 -6.40 4.77
N ALA A 55 -3.17 -7.54 4.91
CA ALA A 55 -1.77 -7.59 5.34
C ALA A 55 -0.86 -7.70 4.11
N GLY A 56 -0.25 -6.59 3.70
CA GLY A 56 0.77 -6.62 2.64
C GLY A 56 1.96 -7.50 3.03
N ILE A 57 2.61 -8.12 2.04
CA ILE A 57 3.82 -8.92 2.26
C ILE A 57 4.96 -8.03 2.76
N HIS A 58 5.38 -8.22 4.02
CA HIS A 58 6.61 -7.60 4.51
C HIS A 58 7.79 -8.48 4.08
N SER A 59 8.39 -8.14 2.94
CA SER A 59 9.68 -8.74 2.56
C SER A 59 10.76 -8.13 3.45
N GLU A 60 11.57 -8.95 4.12
CA GLU A 60 12.81 -8.52 4.80
C GLU A 60 13.80 -7.95 3.76
N GLN A 61 13.58 -6.73 3.28
CA GLN A 61 14.59 -6.00 2.52
C GLN A 61 15.55 -5.33 3.50
N GLU A 62 16.61 -6.09 3.79
CA GLU A 62 17.95 -5.70 4.22
C GLU A 62 18.13 -4.23 4.64
N ILE A 63 18.13 -3.99 5.96
CA ILE A 63 18.61 -2.75 6.57
C ILE A 63 20.14 -2.69 6.38
N LYS A 64 20.59 -2.23 5.21
CA LYS A 64 21.94 -1.67 5.03
C LYS A 64 21.84 -0.16 4.85
N ARG A 65 21.62 0.53 5.97
CA ARG A 65 22.00 1.95 6.17
C ARG A 65 22.73 1.93 7.49
N GLY A 66 24.06 1.98 7.54
CA GLY A 66 24.95 2.98 6.97
C GLY A 66 25.76 3.44 8.19
N SER A 67 27.05 3.08 8.21
CA SER A 67 27.97 3.34 9.32
C SER A 67 28.19 4.83 9.57
#